data_AF-A0A8I0FTI0-F1
#
_entry.id   AF-A0A8I0FTI0-F1
#
_cell.length_a   1.000
_cell.length_b   1.000
_cell.length_c   1.000
_cell.angle_alpha   90.00
_cell.angle_beta   90.00
_cell.angle_gamma   90.00
#
_symmetry.space_group_name_H-M   'P 1'
#
loop_
_entity.id
_entity.type
_entity.pdbx_description
1 polymer ?
#
loop_
_entity_poly.entity_id
_entity_poly.type
_entity_poly.pdbx_seq_one_letter_code
_entity_poly.pdbx_strand_id
1 'polypeptide(L)'
;MLVKRDPDSACTIVNEFICARLAIGLGLPVPMGDAGMLDNVRAWVSAEIALDGGVIPPDADIERAAHAAPGDLAGICVFDVWVSNEDRTEENVLYHPTIGLWAIDHERALGGTLTLHPEHLEAVSHTSSPWTLIAPERLDANQLRGWASRVRNLDPRMIAAAVQEASARRLIATAAQRDAIIDFLSVRSRNIEYLLKASIGEDNLPWLTEPRVGS
;
A
#
# COMPACT_ATOMS: atom_id res chain seq x y z
N MET A 1 -20.85 5.96 0.29
CA MET A 1 -19.74 6.02 1.27
C MET A 1 -19.57 4.63 1.81
N LEU A 2 -18.36 4.08 1.75
CA LEU A 2 -18.08 2.74 2.25
C LEU A 2 -17.67 2.83 3.73
N VAL A 3 -18.17 1.89 4.53
CA VAL A 3 -17.93 1.84 5.98
C VAL A 3 -17.47 0.45 6.36
N LYS A 4 -16.26 0.33 6.91
CA LYS A 4 -15.76 -0.87 7.57
C LYS A 4 -15.80 -0.68 9.08
N ARG A 5 -16.20 -1.70 9.85
CA ARG A 5 -16.27 -1.63 11.32
C ARG A 5 -15.24 -2.58 11.93
N ASP A 6 -14.84 -2.30 13.16
CA ASP A 6 -13.81 -3.06 13.91
C ASP A 6 -14.15 -4.53 14.29
N PRO A 7 -15.40 -5.05 14.31
CA PRO A 7 -15.63 -6.41 14.83
C PRO A 7 -15.08 -7.51 13.91
N ASP A 8 -14.57 -7.15 12.73
CA ASP A 8 -14.10 -8.08 11.71
C ASP A 8 -12.56 -8.33 11.79
N SER A 9 -11.77 -7.40 12.35
CA SER A 9 -10.31 -7.55 12.54
C SER A 9 -9.70 -6.36 13.30
N ALA A 10 -8.96 -6.65 14.37
CA ALA A 10 -8.40 -5.65 15.28
C ALA A 10 -7.36 -4.69 14.64
N CYS A 11 -6.84 -5.02 13.45
CA CYS A 11 -5.86 -4.18 12.77
C CYS A 11 -6.34 -3.58 11.44
N THR A 12 -7.55 -3.91 10.97
CA THR A 12 -8.05 -3.41 9.67
C THR A 12 -8.07 -1.89 9.63
N ILE A 13 -8.64 -1.23 10.65
CA ILE A 13 -8.79 0.23 10.64
C ILE A 13 -7.43 0.96 10.69
N VAL A 14 -6.47 0.43 11.46
CA VAL A 14 -5.13 1.03 11.55
C VAL A 14 -4.35 0.81 10.26
N ASN A 15 -4.47 -0.35 9.62
CA ASN A 15 -3.85 -0.64 8.34
C ASN A 15 -4.39 0.29 7.23
N GLU A 16 -5.72 0.40 7.11
CA GLU A 16 -6.39 1.30 6.17
C GLU A 16 -5.96 2.75 6.39
N PHE A 17 -5.98 3.20 7.65
CA PHE A 17 -5.64 4.56 7.99
C PHE A 17 -4.20 4.92 7.62
N ILE A 18 -3.22 4.10 8.05
CA ILE A 18 -1.80 4.35 7.78
C ILE A 18 -1.53 4.26 6.29
N CYS A 19 -1.99 3.20 5.62
CA CYS A 19 -1.73 3.00 4.19
C CYS A 19 -2.36 4.09 3.33
N ALA A 20 -3.59 4.53 3.63
CA ALA A 20 -4.21 5.64 2.90
C ALA A 20 -3.39 6.94 3.02
N ARG A 21 -2.89 7.27 4.22
CA ARG A 21 -2.06 8.49 4.41
C ARG A 21 -0.73 8.39 3.66
N LEU A 22 -0.08 7.23 3.68
CA LEU A 22 1.20 7.02 2.99
C LEU A 22 1.03 7.00 1.46
N ALA A 23 -0.01 6.34 0.95
CA ALA A 23 -0.34 6.31 -0.47
C ALA A 23 -0.60 7.72 -1.00
N ILE A 24 -1.44 8.51 -0.32
CA ILE A 24 -1.69 9.92 -0.66
C ILE A 24 -0.39 10.72 -0.63
N GLY A 25 0.45 10.54 0.40
CA GLY A 25 1.74 11.21 0.53
C GLY A 25 2.73 10.90 -0.60
N LEU A 26 2.64 9.70 -1.17
CA LEU A 26 3.42 9.28 -2.35
C LEU A 26 2.78 9.69 -3.68
N GLY A 27 1.56 10.23 -3.67
CA GLY A 27 0.78 10.56 -4.86
C GLY A 27 0.16 9.34 -5.55
N LEU A 28 0.00 8.21 -4.84
CA LEU A 28 -0.70 7.04 -5.35
C LEU A 28 -2.23 7.26 -5.23
N PRO A 29 -3.03 7.03 -6.30
CA PRO A 29 -4.47 7.18 -6.21
C PRO A 29 -5.11 6.15 -5.27
N VAL A 30 -5.68 6.64 -4.19
CA VAL A 30 -6.50 5.88 -3.23
C VAL A 30 -7.70 6.74 -2.81
N PRO A 31 -8.88 6.16 -2.57
CA PRO A 31 -10.01 6.94 -2.09
C PRO A 31 -9.69 7.61 -0.76
N MET A 32 -10.09 8.86 -0.61
CA MET A 32 -9.97 9.54 0.67
C MET A 32 -10.82 8.83 1.72
N GLY A 33 -10.26 8.63 2.90
CA GLY A 33 -10.98 8.08 4.04
C GLY A 33 -10.40 8.54 5.37
N ASP A 34 -11.19 8.31 6.41
CA ASP A 34 -10.80 8.59 7.78
C ASP A 34 -11.36 7.56 8.76
N ALA A 35 -10.71 7.46 9.92
CA ALA A 35 -11.10 6.60 11.02
C ALA A 35 -11.84 7.41 12.10
N GLY A 36 -12.92 6.84 12.63
CA GLY A 36 -13.74 7.45 13.67
C GLY A 36 -14.56 6.44 14.46
N MET A 37 -15.58 6.93 15.18
CA MET A 37 -16.53 6.10 15.91
C MET A 37 -17.90 6.16 15.21
N LEU A 38 -18.49 5.00 14.95
CA LEU A 38 -19.86 4.84 14.45
C LEU A 38 -20.58 3.82 15.32
N ASP A 39 -21.72 4.21 15.91
CA ASP A 39 -22.50 3.36 16.82
C ASP A 39 -21.67 2.77 17.98
N ASN A 40 -20.74 3.56 18.54
CA ASN A 40 -19.78 3.15 19.59
C ASN A 40 -18.77 2.06 19.16
N VAL A 41 -18.64 1.79 17.87
CA VAL A 41 -17.61 0.90 17.31
C VAL A 41 -16.65 1.75 16.48
N ARG A 42 -15.36 1.40 16.47
CA ARG A 42 -14.43 2.07 15.55
C ARG A 42 -14.82 1.72 14.12
N ALA A 43 -14.71 2.69 13.24
CA ALA A 43 -15.00 2.50 11.83
C ALA A 43 -13.99 3.23 10.96
N TRP A 44 -13.68 2.63 9.82
CA TRP A 44 -13.07 3.30 8.69
C TRP A 44 -14.18 3.72 7.72
N VAL A 45 -14.11 4.96 7.26
CA VAL A 45 -15.06 5.55 6.33
C VAL A 45 -14.29 6.05 5.12
N SER A 46 -14.67 5.63 3.92
CA SER A 46 -14.04 6.10 2.68
C SER A 46 -15.06 6.66 1.68
N ALA A 47 -14.57 7.60 0.87
CA ALA A 47 -15.27 8.11 -0.29
C ALA A 47 -15.46 6.99 -1.31
N GLU A 48 -16.64 6.98 -1.95
CA GLU A 48 -16.86 6.19 -3.15
C GLU A 48 -16.40 6.99 -4.38
N ILE A 49 -15.84 6.30 -5.35
CA ILE A 49 -15.51 6.90 -6.64
C ILE A 49 -16.68 6.66 -7.59
N ALA A 50 -17.24 7.73 -8.13
CA ALA A 50 -18.38 7.68 -9.03
C ALA A 50 -18.19 8.65 -10.21
N LEU A 51 -18.76 8.30 -11.36
CA LEU A 51 -18.82 9.14 -12.55
C LEU A 51 -20.20 9.02 -13.20
N ASP A 52 -20.74 10.14 -13.67
CA ASP A 52 -22.03 10.21 -14.37
C ASP A 52 -23.20 9.54 -13.60
N GLY A 53 -23.14 9.61 -12.26
CA GLY A 53 -24.15 9.03 -11.38
C GLY A 53 -23.98 7.53 -11.10
N GLY A 54 -22.97 6.87 -11.68
CA GLY A 54 -22.62 5.48 -11.40
C GLY A 54 -21.40 5.34 -10.50
N VAL A 55 -21.49 4.48 -9.49
CA VAL A 55 -20.31 4.07 -8.69
C VAL A 55 -19.45 3.15 -9.54
N ILE A 56 -18.14 3.39 -9.54
CA ILE A 56 -17.20 2.49 -10.21
C ILE A 56 -17.12 1.21 -9.37
N PRO A 57 -17.45 0.05 -9.95
CA PRO A 57 -17.43 -1.19 -9.19
C PRO A 57 -15.99 -1.60 -8.86
N PRO A 58 -15.78 -2.32 -7.74
CA PRO A 58 -14.61 -3.19 -7.61
C PRO A 58 -14.64 -4.26 -8.71
N ASP A 59 -13.52 -4.94 -8.96
CA ASP A 59 -13.31 -5.88 -10.07
C ASP A 59 -12.85 -5.19 -11.37
N ALA A 60 -11.71 -4.52 -11.28
CA ALA A 60 -11.09 -3.87 -12.43
C ALA A 60 -10.57 -4.90 -13.43
N ASP A 61 -10.83 -4.69 -14.73
CA ASP A 61 -10.13 -5.39 -15.82
C ASP A 61 -8.64 -4.98 -15.78
N ILE A 62 -7.83 -5.78 -15.08
CA ILE A 62 -6.43 -5.45 -14.80
C ILE A 62 -5.58 -5.43 -16.07
N GLU A 63 -5.86 -6.27 -17.05
CA GLU A 63 -5.16 -6.26 -18.34
C GLU A 63 -5.41 -4.93 -19.07
N ARG A 64 -6.66 -4.47 -19.10
CA ARG A 64 -6.99 -3.15 -19.67
C ARG A 64 -6.37 -2.02 -18.86
N ALA A 65 -6.39 -2.10 -17.53
CA ALA A 65 -5.79 -1.11 -16.65
C ALA A 65 -4.27 -1.01 -16.83
N ALA A 66 -3.58 -2.15 -16.97
CA ALA A 66 -2.14 -2.21 -17.22
C ALA A 66 -1.75 -1.48 -18.51
N HIS A 67 -2.59 -1.58 -19.55
CA HIS A 67 -2.37 -0.85 -20.79
C HIS A 67 -2.65 0.65 -20.67
N ALA A 68 -3.74 1.03 -20.00
CA ALA A 68 -4.20 2.42 -19.94
C ALA A 68 -3.51 3.27 -18.87
N ALA A 69 -3.09 2.65 -17.76
CA ALA A 69 -2.51 3.30 -16.59
C ALA A 69 -1.29 2.53 -16.05
N PRO A 70 -0.26 2.24 -16.89
CA PRO A 70 0.89 1.42 -16.48
C PRO A 70 1.68 2.04 -15.31
N GLY A 71 1.71 3.38 -15.24
CA GLY A 71 2.38 4.10 -14.15
C GLY A 71 1.70 3.90 -12.79
N ASP A 72 0.36 3.94 -12.76
CA ASP A 72 -0.40 3.72 -11.52
C ASP A 72 -0.31 2.27 -11.08
N LEU A 73 -0.38 1.31 -12.00
CA LEU A 73 -0.24 -0.11 -11.70
C LEU A 73 1.13 -0.45 -11.12
N ALA A 74 2.21 0.11 -11.70
CA ALA A 74 3.55 0.00 -11.13
C ALA A 74 3.62 0.64 -9.73
N GLY A 75 2.91 1.75 -9.51
CA GLY A 75 2.79 2.39 -8.21
C GLY A 75 2.12 1.51 -7.17
N ILE A 76 1.01 0.87 -7.53
CA ILE A 76 0.29 -0.09 -6.67
C ILE A 76 1.22 -1.26 -6.31
N CYS A 77 1.90 -1.86 -7.29
CA CYS A 77 2.85 -2.94 -7.06
C CYS A 77 3.95 -2.54 -6.06
N VAL A 78 4.64 -1.41 -6.29
CA VAL A 78 5.70 -0.95 -5.39
C VAL A 78 5.16 -0.62 -4.01
N PHE A 79 3.97 -0.03 -3.92
CA PHE A 79 3.34 0.31 -2.65
C PHE A 79 2.96 -0.95 -1.86
N ASP A 80 2.31 -1.93 -2.49
CA ASP A 80 1.93 -3.19 -1.86
C ASP A 80 3.18 -3.95 -1.37
N VAL A 81 4.24 -4.01 -2.19
CA VAL A 81 5.53 -4.58 -1.76
C VAL A 81 6.09 -3.79 -0.59
N TRP A 82 6.07 -2.46 -0.61
CA TRP A 82 6.60 -1.65 0.49
C TRP A 82 5.84 -1.87 1.79
N VAL A 83 4.52 -1.85 1.78
CA VAL A 83 3.71 -2.04 2.99
C VAL A 83 3.47 -3.51 3.35
N SER A 84 3.97 -4.45 2.54
CA SER A 84 3.73 -5.89 2.67
C SER A 84 2.23 -6.21 2.68
N ASN A 85 1.52 -5.74 1.65
CA ASN A 85 0.13 -6.09 1.41
C ASN A 85 0.03 -7.45 0.73
N GLU A 86 -0.63 -8.41 1.39
CA GLU A 86 -0.73 -9.79 0.92
C GLU A 86 -2.05 -10.12 0.22
N ASP A 87 -2.96 -9.14 0.09
CA ASP A 87 -4.32 -9.36 -0.40
C ASP A 87 -4.70 -8.40 -1.55
N ARG A 88 -3.70 -7.99 -2.35
CA ARG A 88 -3.99 -7.24 -3.57
C ARG A 88 -4.56 -8.17 -4.64
N THR A 89 -5.86 -8.06 -4.86
CA THR A 89 -6.62 -8.75 -5.91
C THR A 89 -7.35 -7.76 -6.81
N GLU A 90 -7.98 -8.23 -7.89
CA GLU A 90 -8.76 -7.41 -8.83
C GLU A 90 -9.98 -6.76 -8.13
N GLU A 91 -10.53 -7.43 -7.12
CA GLU A 91 -11.61 -6.91 -6.26
C GLU A 91 -11.15 -5.71 -5.41
N ASN A 92 -9.84 -5.60 -5.15
CA ASN A 92 -9.24 -4.54 -4.36
C ASN A 92 -8.66 -3.40 -5.22
N VAL A 93 -9.13 -3.27 -6.46
CA VAL A 93 -8.71 -2.20 -7.37
C VAL A 93 -9.92 -1.64 -8.11
N LEU A 94 -9.98 -0.32 -8.27
CA LEU A 94 -10.98 0.36 -9.08
C LEU A 94 -10.33 0.87 -10.35
N TYR A 95 -10.97 0.64 -11.51
CA TYR A 95 -10.51 1.19 -12.77
C TYR A 95 -11.66 1.83 -13.54
N HIS A 96 -11.41 3.03 -14.04
CA HIS A 96 -12.28 3.65 -15.04
C HIS A 96 -11.43 4.36 -16.11
N PRO A 97 -11.72 4.22 -17.41
CA PRO A 97 -10.89 4.79 -18.48
C PRO A 97 -10.63 6.29 -18.39
N THR A 98 -11.55 7.04 -17.79
CA THR A 98 -11.45 8.50 -17.64
C THR A 98 -10.84 8.94 -16.30
N ILE A 99 -10.99 8.14 -15.23
CA ILE A 99 -10.59 8.54 -13.87
C ILE A 99 -9.28 7.88 -13.43
N GLY A 100 -8.90 6.78 -14.08
CA GLY A 100 -7.66 6.05 -13.82
C GLY A 100 -7.85 4.85 -12.92
N LEU A 101 -6.74 4.43 -12.32
CA LEU A 101 -6.61 3.23 -11.51
C LEU A 101 -6.39 3.61 -10.04
N TRP A 102 -7.16 3.00 -9.13
CA TRP A 102 -7.13 3.33 -7.71
C TRP A 102 -6.99 2.06 -6.88
N ALA A 103 -6.04 2.07 -5.94
CA ALA A 103 -5.96 1.02 -4.94
C ALA A 103 -7.00 1.27 -3.83
N ILE A 104 -7.71 0.21 -3.45
CA ILE A 104 -8.62 0.22 -2.30
C ILE A 104 -8.25 -0.93 -1.37
N ASP A 105 -8.83 -0.97 -0.19
CA ASP A 105 -8.72 -2.11 0.72
C ASP A 105 -7.27 -2.49 1.10
N HIS A 106 -6.75 -1.86 2.14
CA HIS A 106 -5.41 -2.13 2.67
C HIS A 106 -5.44 -2.98 3.94
N GLU A 107 -6.49 -3.74 4.18
CA GLU A 107 -6.69 -4.41 5.47
C GLU A 107 -5.62 -5.46 5.79
N ARG A 108 -5.01 -6.07 4.77
CA ARG A 108 -3.89 -7.02 4.91
C ARG A 108 -2.51 -6.41 4.63
N ALA A 109 -2.40 -5.10 4.72
CA ALA A 109 -1.11 -4.42 4.74
C ALA A 109 -0.42 -4.54 6.11
N LEU A 110 0.80 -3.98 6.20
CA LEU A 110 1.66 -4.00 7.39
C LEU A 110 2.02 -5.41 7.87
N GLY A 111 2.31 -6.30 6.91
CA GLY A 111 2.80 -7.66 7.18
C GLY A 111 1.75 -8.75 7.10
N GLY A 112 0.64 -8.54 6.39
CA GLY A 112 -0.33 -9.61 6.09
C GLY A 112 -1.20 -10.06 7.26
N THR A 113 -0.99 -9.53 8.47
CA THR A 113 -1.64 -10.02 9.68
C THR A 113 -2.68 -9.05 10.23
N LEU A 114 -3.68 -9.63 10.88
CA LEU A 114 -4.66 -8.90 11.70
C LEU A 114 -4.09 -8.53 13.09
N THR A 115 -2.78 -8.69 13.29
CA THR A 115 -2.07 -8.42 14.55
C THR A 115 -0.76 -7.68 14.31
N LEU A 116 -0.67 -6.46 14.84
CA LEU A 116 0.52 -5.61 14.78
C LEU A 116 1.45 -5.89 15.96
N HIS A 117 1.97 -7.11 16.05
CA HIS A 117 2.98 -7.47 17.05
C HIS A 117 4.39 -7.03 16.58
N PRO A 118 5.20 -6.38 17.43
CA PRO A 118 6.55 -5.97 17.07
C PRO A 118 7.43 -7.09 16.49
N GLU A 119 7.36 -8.29 17.10
CA GLU A 119 8.13 -9.47 16.66
C GLU A 119 7.75 -9.92 15.24
N HIS A 120 6.46 -9.86 14.90
CA HIS A 120 5.98 -10.20 13.57
C HIS A 120 6.46 -9.17 12.53
N LEU A 121 6.28 -7.89 12.81
CA LEU A 121 6.73 -6.80 11.95
C LEU A 121 8.25 -6.87 11.71
N GLU A 122 9.04 -7.17 12.74
CA GLU A 122 10.48 -7.39 12.61
C GLU A 122 10.77 -8.57 11.68
N ALA A 123 10.13 -9.72 11.90
CA ALA A 123 10.34 -10.94 11.11
C ALA A 123 10.02 -10.74 9.61
N VAL A 124 8.99 -9.96 9.28
CA VAL A 124 8.58 -9.70 7.88
C VAL A 124 9.22 -8.44 7.28
N SER A 125 10.00 -7.66 8.03
CA SER A 125 10.58 -6.39 7.54
C SER A 125 11.58 -6.56 6.38
N HIS A 126 12.11 -7.77 6.20
CA HIS A 126 13.10 -8.11 5.18
C HIS A 126 12.61 -9.11 4.12
N THR A 127 11.37 -9.58 4.24
CA THR A 127 10.79 -10.57 3.32
C THR A 127 9.77 -9.93 2.39
N SER A 128 9.53 -10.54 1.24
CA SER A 128 8.43 -10.14 0.37
C SER A 128 7.70 -11.37 -0.14
N SER A 129 6.37 -11.28 -0.15
CA SER A 129 5.51 -12.26 -0.81
C SER A 129 5.50 -11.99 -2.33
N PRO A 130 5.28 -13.02 -3.15
CA PRO A 130 5.07 -12.83 -4.58
C PRO A 130 3.88 -11.91 -4.83
N TRP A 131 4.03 -10.93 -5.70
CA TRP A 131 2.93 -10.07 -6.10
C TRP A 131 2.18 -10.69 -7.28
N THR A 132 0.87 -10.85 -7.16
CA THR A 132 0.09 -11.74 -8.04
C THR A 132 -1.03 -11.06 -8.83
N LEU A 133 -1.18 -9.73 -8.74
CA LEU A 133 -2.28 -9.02 -9.41
C LEU A 133 -2.18 -9.11 -10.95
N ILE A 134 -0.99 -9.01 -11.52
CA ILE A 134 -0.72 -9.30 -12.94
C ILE A 134 0.67 -9.94 -13.08
N ALA A 135 0.89 -10.63 -14.20
CA ALA A 135 2.20 -11.13 -14.59
C ALA A 135 3.26 -9.99 -14.56
N PRO A 136 4.40 -10.17 -13.87
CA PRO A 136 5.45 -9.16 -13.75
C PRO A 136 5.94 -8.54 -15.05
N GLU A 137 5.94 -9.30 -16.16
CA GLU A 137 6.39 -8.87 -17.49
C GLU A 137 5.48 -7.78 -18.09
N ARG A 138 4.29 -7.59 -17.51
CA ARG A 138 3.34 -6.53 -17.88
C ARG A 138 3.62 -5.21 -17.18
N LEU A 139 4.48 -5.19 -16.17
CA LEU A 139 4.84 -3.99 -15.43
C LEU A 139 5.91 -3.20 -16.17
N ASP A 140 5.74 -1.88 -16.27
CA ASP A 140 6.74 -1.01 -16.86
C ASP A 140 7.92 -0.81 -15.89
N ALA A 141 9.09 -1.33 -16.28
CA ALA A 141 10.33 -1.25 -15.53
C ALA A 141 10.75 0.19 -15.16
N ASN A 142 10.54 1.16 -16.03
CA ASN A 142 10.89 2.55 -15.74
C ASN A 142 9.93 3.15 -14.70
N GLN A 143 8.65 2.81 -14.78
CA GLN A 143 7.66 3.24 -13.77
C GLN A 143 7.95 2.60 -12.41
N LEU A 144 8.26 1.30 -12.38
CA LEU A 144 8.68 0.61 -11.16
C LEU A 144 9.93 1.27 -10.54
N ARG A 145 10.96 1.58 -11.34
CA ARG A 145 12.16 2.29 -10.89
C ARG A 145 11.80 3.65 -10.28
N GLY A 146 10.91 4.40 -10.95
CA GLY A 146 10.44 5.71 -10.49
C GLY A 146 9.74 5.63 -9.12
N TRP A 147 8.81 4.69 -8.96
CA TRP A 147 8.10 4.49 -7.69
C TRP A 147 9.00 3.95 -6.58
N ALA A 148 9.90 3.01 -6.88
CA ALA A 148 10.88 2.51 -5.92
C ALA A 148 11.80 3.64 -5.42
N SER A 149 12.17 4.58 -6.30
CA SER A 149 12.91 5.77 -5.92
C SER A 149 12.10 6.69 -5.00
N ARG A 150 10.80 6.91 -5.28
CA ARG A 150 9.90 7.70 -4.41
C ARG A 150 9.81 7.10 -3.01
N VAL A 151 9.57 5.79 -2.92
CA VAL A 151 9.47 5.08 -1.63
C VAL A 151 10.79 5.16 -0.86
N ARG A 152 11.93 4.92 -1.52
CA ARG A 152 13.25 4.98 -0.87
C ARG A 152 13.59 6.37 -0.33
N ASN A 153 13.23 7.40 -1.09
CA ASN A 153 13.53 8.79 -0.76
C ASN A 153 12.40 9.48 0.00
N LEU A 154 11.40 8.73 0.48
CA LEU A 154 10.31 9.27 1.28
C LEU A 154 10.87 9.89 2.56
N ASP A 155 10.44 11.11 2.89
CA ASP A 155 10.84 11.76 4.14
C ASP A 155 10.41 10.89 5.33
N PRO A 156 11.33 10.44 6.20
CA PRO A 156 10.99 9.63 7.37
C PRO A 156 9.95 10.29 8.29
N ARG A 157 9.86 11.64 8.28
CA ARG A 157 8.85 12.39 9.02
C ARG A 157 7.43 12.11 8.51
N MET A 158 7.25 11.76 7.23
CA MET A 158 5.96 11.40 6.68
C MET A 158 5.47 10.05 7.23
N ILE A 159 6.37 9.05 7.30
CA ILE A 159 6.08 7.76 7.94
C ILE A 159 5.72 7.99 9.41
N ALA A 160 6.58 8.71 10.13
CA ALA A 160 6.36 9.00 11.54
C ALA A 160 5.04 9.75 11.77
N ALA A 161 4.71 10.75 10.96
CA ALA A 161 3.48 11.53 11.08
C ALA A 161 2.22 10.66 10.91
N ALA A 162 2.17 9.81 9.87
CA ALA A 162 1.02 8.93 9.64
C ALA A 162 0.79 7.96 10.82
N VAL A 163 1.87 7.34 11.32
CA VAL A 163 1.79 6.38 12.43
C VAL A 163 1.51 7.08 13.77
N GLN A 164 2.08 8.27 13.99
CA GLN A 164 1.79 9.09 15.17
C GLN A 164 0.33 9.56 15.19
N GLU A 165 -0.23 9.94 14.05
CA GLU A 165 -1.65 10.31 13.94
C GLU A 165 -2.55 9.12 14.29
N ALA A 166 -2.25 7.92 13.78
CA ALA A 166 -2.97 6.70 14.13
C ALA A 166 -2.90 6.39 15.64
N SER A 167 -1.73 6.59 16.25
CA SER A 167 -1.53 6.43 17.69
C SER A 167 -2.31 7.48 18.50
N ALA A 168 -2.31 8.75 18.08
CA ALA A 168 -3.06 9.83 18.73
C ALA A 168 -4.58 9.59 18.69
N ARG A 169 -5.07 8.96 17.61
CA ARG A 169 -6.46 8.50 17.46
C ARG A 169 -6.78 7.19 18.18
N ARG A 170 -5.82 6.64 18.95
CA ARG A 170 -5.95 5.39 19.70
C ARG A 170 -6.24 4.16 18.82
N LEU A 171 -5.80 4.19 17.56
CA LEU A 171 -5.85 3.04 16.66
C LEU A 171 -4.71 2.05 16.96
N ILE A 172 -3.60 2.55 17.51
CA ILE A 172 -2.47 1.75 17.98
C ILE A 172 -2.51 1.71 19.51
N ALA A 173 -2.44 0.52 20.10
CA ALA A 173 -2.66 0.33 21.53
C ALA A 173 -1.44 0.72 22.39
N THR A 174 -0.22 0.54 21.88
CA THR A 174 1.02 0.77 22.67
C THR A 174 2.09 1.55 21.90
N ALA A 175 2.99 2.21 22.62
CA ALA A 175 4.15 2.87 22.03
C ALA A 175 5.09 1.87 21.32
N ALA A 176 5.27 0.67 21.88
CA ALA A 176 6.09 -0.37 21.27
C ALA A 176 5.57 -0.78 19.88
N GLN A 177 4.24 -0.92 19.72
CA GLN A 177 3.64 -1.19 18.42
C GLN A 177 3.85 -0.03 17.44
N ARG A 178 3.63 1.20 17.90
CA ARG A 178 3.85 2.42 17.09
C ARG A 178 5.27 2.47 16.55
N ASP A 179 6.25 2.27 17.42
CA ASP A 179 7.67 2.36 17.08
C ASP A 179 8.05 1.20 16.13
N ALA A 180 7.55 -0.01 16.37
CA ALA A 180 7.76 -1.16 15.47
C ALA A 180 7.20 -0.94 14.05
N ILE A 181 6.04 -0.30 13.91
CA ILE A 181 5.48 0.03 12.58
C ILE A 181 6.35 1.05 11.85
N ILE A 182 6.85 2.07 12.56
CA ILE A 182 7.77 3.07 11.98
C ILE A 182 9.05 2.39 11.50
N ASP A 183 9.64 1.54 12.34
CA ASP A 183 10.87 0.83 12.01
C ASP A 183 10.66 -0.12 10.83
N PHE A 184 9.57 -0.89 10.82
CA PHE A 184 9.17 -1.77 9.72
C PHE A 184 9.08 -1.02 8.38
N LEU A 185 8.29 0.06 8.32
CA LEU A 185 8.12 0.86 7.09
C LEU A 185 9.45 1.50 6.63
N SER A 186 10.26 1.96 7.58
CA SER A 186 11.55 2.59 7.31
C SER A 186 12.59 1.58 6.77
N VAL A 187 12.65 0.38 7.34
CA VAL A 187 13.50 -0.71 6.86
C VAL A 187 13.10 -1.10 5.44
N ARG A 188 11.81 -1.32 5.21
CA ARG A 188 11.31 -1.72 3.88
C ARG A 188 11.52 -0.64 2.82
N SER A 189 11.34 0.63 3.17
CA SER A 189 11.62 1.75 2.26
C SER A 189 13.09 1.75 1.78
N ARG A 190 14.04 1.58 2.71
CA ARG A 190 15.49 1.48 2.37
C ARG A 190 15.80 0.26 1.50
N ASN A 191 15.08 -0.84 1.71
CA ASN A 191 15.31 -2.12 1.04
C ASN A 191 14.37 -2.38 -0.15
N ILE A 192 13.62 -1.38 -0.63
CA ILE A 192 12.51 -1.60 -1.57
C ILE A 192 12.93 -2.30 -2.88
N GLU A 193 14.13 -2.03 -3.39
CA GLU A 193 14.66 -2.72 -4.58
C GLU A 193 14.85 -4.22 -4.37
N TYR A 194 15.40 -4.59 -3.21
CA TYR A 194 15.59 -5.99 -2.85
C TYR A 194 14.24 -6.70 -2.67
N LEU A 195 13.28 -6.02 -2.04
CA LEU A 195 11.94 -6.56 -1.83
C LEU A 195 11.18 -6.75 -3.15
N LEU A 196 11.28 -5.78 -4.08
CA LEU A 196 10.73 -5.91 -5.43
C LEU A 196 11.34 -7.10 -6.17
N LYS A 197 12.68 -7.26 -6.11
CA LYS A 197 13.36 -8.40 -6.72
C LYS A 197 12.85 -9.74 -6.18
N ALA A 198 12.62 -9.83 -4.87
CA ALA A 198 12.04 -11.02 -4.24
C ALA A 198 10.57 -11.25 -4.64
N SER A 199 9.80 -10.18 -4.87
CA SER A 199 8.36 -10.25 -5.14
C SER A 199 8.00 -10.54 -6.60
N ILE A 200 8.70 -9.90 -7.55
CA ILE A 200 8.36 -9.96 -8.98
C ILE A 200 9.48 -10.52 -9.86
N GLY A 201 10.59 -10.97 -9.27
CA GLY A 201 11.72 -11.57 -9.96
C GLY A 201 12.75 -10.56 -10.50
N GLU A 202 14.00 -10.99 -10.62
CA GLU A 202 15.12 -10.15 -11.06
C GLU A 202 15.03 -9.75 -12.54
N ASP A 203 14.55 -10.65 -13.38
CA ASP A 203 14.48 -10.44 -14.83
C ASP A 203 13.55 -9.27 -15.21
N ASN A 204 12.63 -8.92 -14.31
CA ASN A 204 11.69 -7.80 -14.47
C ASN A 204 12.25 -6.46 -13.96
N LEU A 205 13.49 -6.45 -13.46
CA LEU A 205 14.14 -5.31 -12.84
C LEU A 205 15.54 -5.04 -13.45
N PRO A 206 15.62 -4.75 -14.77
CA PRO A 206 16.90 -4.68 -15.49
C PRO A 206 17.88 -3.60 -14.96
N TRP A 207 17.41 -2.67 -14.13
CA TRP A 207 18.23 -1.60 -13.57
C TRP A 207 18.96 -1.96 -12.29
N LEU A 208 18.62 -3.08 -11.67
CA LEU A 208 19.32 -3.55 -10.48
C LEU A 208 20.65 -4.22 -10.81
N THR A 209 20.83 -4.63 -12.07
CA THR A 209 22.06 -5.23 -12.58
C THR A 209 22.97 -4.19 -13.25
N GLU A 210 22.47 -2.98 -13.53
CA GLU A 210 23.28 -1.88 -14.04
C GLU A 210 24.28 -1.43 -12.95
N PRO A 211 25.60 -1.41 -13.24
CA PRO A 211 26.57 -0.86 -12.30
C PRO A 211 26.19 0.59 -12.01
N ARG A 212 26.00 0.93 -10.72
CA ARG A 212 25.76 2.31 -10.30
C ARG A 212 26.97 3.14 -10.74
N VAL A 213 26.84 3.85 -11.86
CA VAL A 213 27.86 4.79 -12.31
C VAL A 213 27.90 5.90 -11.27
N GLY A 214 28.96 5.92 -10.47
CA GLY A 214 29.08 6.78 -9.30
C GLY A 214 28.87 8.25 -9.66
N SER A 215 27.97 8.89 -8.91
CA SER A 215 27.81 10.35 -8.82
C SER A 215 28.59 10.87 -7.62
#